data_AF-A0A1H7CJU9-F1
#
_entry.id   AF-A0A1H7CJU9-F1
#
_cell.length_a   1.000
_cell.length_b   1.000
_cell.length_c   1.000
_cell.angle_alpha   90.00
_cell.angle_beta   90.00
_cell.angle_gamma   90.00
#
_symmetry.space_group_name_H-M   'P 1'
#
loop_
_entity.id
_entity.type
_entity.pdbx_description
1 polymer ?
#
loop_
_entity_poly.entity_id
_entity_poly.type
_entity_poly.pdbx_seq_one_letter_code
_entity_poly.pdbx_strand_id
1 'polypeptide(L)' 'MKVFEAILWPGTKVCQRLGIDPESDAGLIRWLINTLVYLVIGLGVVWIAAV' A
#
# COMPACT_ATOMS: atom_id res chain seq x y z
N MET A 1 -10.90 10.96 6.45
CA MET A 1 -10.20 9.89 7.21
C MET A 1 -10.41 8.51 6.60
N LYS A 2 -11.66 8.02 6.45
CA LYS A 2 -11.95 6.67 5.89
C LYS A 2 -11.36 6.35 4.50
N VAL A 3 -11.31 7.33 3.58
CA VAL A 3 -10.75 7.11 2.24
C VAL A 3 -9.22 6.92 2.28
N PHE A 4 -8.53 7.71 3.10
CA PHE A 4 -7.08 7.56 3.30
C PHE A 4 -6.74 6.25 4.01
N GLU A 5 -7.56 5.81 4.97
CA GLU A 5 -7.41 4.48 5.58
C GLU A 5 -7.62 3.36 4.57
N ALA A 6 -8.61 3.48 3.69
CA ALA A 6 -8.87 2.49 2.64
C ALA A 6 -7.71 2.39 1.65
N ILE A 7 -7.12 3.53 1.25
CA ILE A 7 -5.95 3.58 0.37
C ILE A 7 -4.72 2.98 1.06
N LEU A 8 -4.54 3.26 2.35
CA LEU A 8 -3.36 2.80 3.06
C LEU A 8 -3.50 1.38 3.64
N TRP A 9 -4.68 0.77 3.51
CA TRP A 9 -5.03 -0.55 4.05
C TRP A 9 -4.09 -1.69 3.67
N PRO A 10 -3.59 -1.80 2.41
CA PRO A 10 -2.68 -2.89 2.03
C PRO A 10 -1.42 -2.91 2.90
N GLY A 11 -0.78 -1.74 3.05
CA GLY A 11 0.38 -1.55 3.93
C GLY A 11 0.03 -1.82 5.39
N THR A 12 -1.12 -1.33 5.87
CA THR A 12 -1.57 -1.57 7.26
C THR A 12 -1.75 -3.06 7.55
N LYS A 13 -2.28 -3.83 6.59
CA LYS A 13 -2.45 -5.29 6.74
C LYS A 13 -1.13 -6.05 6.76
N VAL A 14 -0.15 -5.62 5.98
CA VAL A 14 1.18 -6.24 6.00
C VAL A 14 1.91 -5.92 7.30
N CYS A 15 1.86 -4.68 7.79
CA CYS A 15 2.39 -4.32 9.11
C CYS A 15 1.76 -5.16 10.24
N GLN A 16 0.42 -5.32 10.23
CA GLN A 16 -0.28 -6.18 11.19
C GLN A 16 0.17 -7.64 11.14
N ARG A 17 0.38 -8.20 9.93
CA ARG A 17 0.86 -9.59 9.79
C ARG A 17 2.30 -9.78 10.27
N LEU A 18 3.12 -8.74 10.20
CA LEU A 18 4.50 -8.76 10.67
C LEU A 18 4.61 -8.52 12.19
N GLY A 19 3.48 -8.29 12.88
CA GLY A 19 3.47 -7.94 14.31
C GLY A 19 4.01 -6.54 14.59
N ILE A 20 4.03 -5.68 13.57
CA ILE A 20 4.57 -4.33 13.62
C ILE A 20 3.42 -3.35 13.77
N ASP A 21 3.54 -2.42 14.72
CA ASP A 21 2.54 -1.37 14.93
C ASP A 21 2.49 -0.40 13.73
N PRO A 22 1.38 -0.35 12.97
CA PRO A 22 1.25 0.46 11.77
C PRO A 22 1.15 1.98 12.01
N GLU A 23 0.98 2.42 13.26
CA GLU A 23 0.93 3.84 13.64
C GLU A 23 2.26 4.39 14.19
N SER A 24 3.19 3.52 14.61
CA SER A 24 4.52 3.89 15.10
C SER A 24 5.54 4.08 13.95
N ASP A 25 6.85 4.06 14.23
CA ASP A 25 7.99 4.25 13.29
C ASP A 25 7.99 3.34 12.04
N ALA A 26 7.00 2.46 11.87
CA ALA A 26 6.76 1.62 10.71
C ALA A 26 5.96 2.30 9.57
N GLY A 27 5.72 3.60 9.65
CA GLY A 27 5.15 4.39 8.54
C GLY A 27 5.90 4.19 7.21
N LEU A 28 7.21 3.91 7.28
CA LEU A 28 8.06 3.65 6.12
C LEU A 28 7.77 2.30 5.45
N ILE A 29 7.53 1.23 6.23
CA ILE A 29 7.12 -0.08 5.70
C ILE A 29 5.72 0.01 5.10
N ARG A 30 4.79 0.67 5.80
CA ARG A 30 3.44 0.91 5.30
C ARG A 30 3.46 1.68 3.98
N TRP A 31 4.29 2.71 3.87
CA TRP A 31 4.47 3.49 2.64
C TRP A 31 5.10 2.67 1.51
N LEU A 32 6.15 1.90 1.81
CA LEU A 32 6.83 1.04 0.83
C LEU A 32 5.85 0.02 0.21
N ILE A 33 5.10 -0.68 1.05
CA ILE A 33 4.13 -1.69 0.60
C ILE A 33 3.03 -1.04 -0.25
N ASN A 34 2.47 0.09 0.20
CA ASN A 34 1.44 0.78 -0.57
C ASN A 34 1.98 1.24 -1.93
N THR A 35 3.19 1.80 -1.97
CA THR A 35 3.82 2.24 -3.21
C THR A 35 4.02 1.09 -4.19
N LEU A 36 4.48 -0.08 -3.72
CA LEU A 36 4.64 -1.27 -4.56
C LEU A 36 3.29 -1.78 -5.10
N VAL A 37 2.26 -1.83 -4.27
CA VAL A 37 0.90 -2.25 -4.70
C VAL A 37 0.37 -1.31 -5.78
N TYR A 38 0.44 0.01 -5.56
CA TYR A 38 -0.05 0.99 -6.52
C TYR A 38 0.80 1.06 -7.79
N LEU A 39 2.10 0.81 -7.70
CA LEU A 39 2.97 0.70 -8.85
C LEU A 39 2.55 -0.45 -9.76
N VAL A 40 2.34 -1.66 -9.19
CA VAL A 40 1.92 -2.83 -9.97
C VAL A 40 0.54 -2.61 -10.60
N ILE A 41 -0.41 -2.06 -9.85
CA ILE A 41 -1.74 -1.72 -10.39
C ILE A 41 -1.61 -0.68 -11.51
N GLY A 42 -0.85 0.39 -11.30
CA GLY A 42 -0.65 1.45 -12.29
C GLY A 42 -0.01 0.93 -13.58
N LEU A 43 1.05 0.11 -13.47
CA LEU A 43 1.68 -0.53 -14.62
C LEU A 43 0.71 -1.47 -15.35
N GLY A 44 -0.09 -2.25 -14.62
CA GLY A 44 -1.12 -3.11 -15.23
C GLY A 44 -2.19 -2.31 -15.98
N VAL A 45 -2.65 -1.20 -15.41
CA VAL A 45 -3.60 -0.29 -16.07
C VAL A 45 -2.99 0.32 -17.33
N VAL A 46 -1.77 0.86 -17.25
CA VAL A 46 -1.08 1.46 -18.40
C VAL A 46 -0.84 0.41 -19.49
N TRP A 47 -0.45 -0.80 -19.13
CA TRP A 47 -0.27 -1.90 -20.07
C TRP A 47 -1.57 -2.21 -20.83
N ILE A 48 -2.67 -2.42 -20.12
CA ILE A 48 -3.98 -2.71 -20.72
C ILE A 48 -4.48 -1.53 -21.58
N ALA A 49 -4.19 -0.30 -21.19
CA ALA A 49 -4.60 0.88 -21.95
C ALA A 49 -3.74 1.12 -23.21
N ALA A 50 -2.48 0.70 -23.19
CA ALA A 50 -1.52 0.95 -24.26
C ALA A 50 -1.40 -0.19 -25.30
N VAL A 51 -1.78 -1.42 -24.92
CA VAL A 51 -1.73 -2.62 -25.77
C VAL A 51 -3.13 -3.01 -26.20
#